data_AF-A0A917CT59-F1
#
_entry.id   AF-A0A917CT59-F1
#
_cell.length_a   1.000
_cell.length_b   1.000
_cell.length_c   1.000
_cell.angle_alpha   90.00
_cell.angle_beta   90.00
_cell.angle_gamma   90.00
#
_symmetry.space_group_name_H-M   'P 1'
#
loop_
_entity.id
_entity.type
_entity.pdbx_description
1 polymer ?
#
loop_
_entity_poly.entity_id
_entity_poly.type
_entity_poly.pdbx_seq_one_letter_code
_entity_poly.pdbx_strand_id
1 'polypeptide(L)'
;MSRARILVSVSAALLLAACGSSSGDDQAGSEPTTTLAPALGPDFGVCGSLTDDEVRSAFAVPSFAVVNRNSVGCVWETTGPTGPSVSFSWYRGSPIGRERASSELIGRPAEDIEIDGHQGFEAQFENASGQVVLCESAVQYDADFIHMSVTYSDTPPTADACTVSRDLLELVASRAK
;
A
#
# COMPACT_ATOMS: atom_id res chain seq x y z
N MET A 1 62.06 3.52 -28.67
CA MET A 1 61.70 4.04 -30.00
C MET A 1 60.19 4.20 -30.02
N SER A 2 59.74 5.42 -30.31
CA SER A 2 58.38 5.92 -30.11
C SER A 2 57.52 5.76 -31.38
N ARG A 3 56.22 6.05 -31.24
CA ARG A 3 55.18 6.39 -32.26
C ARG A 3 54.14 5.29 -32.49
N ALA A 4 52.83 5.56 -32.56
CA ALA A 4 52.07 6.80 -32.44
C ALA A 4 50.58 6.46 -32.20
N ARG A 5 49.88 7.34 -31.49
CA ARG A 5 48.42 7.35 -31.37
C ARG A 5 47.83 7.91 -32.68
N ILE A 6 46.77 7.30 -33.20
CA ILE A 6 45.89 7.92 -34.19
C ILE A 6 44.48 7.95 -33.62
N LEU A 7 44.02 9.17 -33.34
CA LEU A 7 42.63 9.53 -33.09
C LEU A 7 41.94 9.68 -34.45
N VAL A 8 40.77 9.07 -34.62
CA VAL A 8 39.84 9.40 -35.71
C VAL A 8 38.56 9.92 -35.08
N SER A 9 38.35 11.22 -35.26
CA SER A 9 37.10 11.94 -35.04
C SER A 9 36.21 11.81 -36.27
N VAL A 10 34.96 11.39 -36.11
CA VAL A 10 33.89 11.64 -37.09
C VAL A 10 32.68 12.18 -36.33
N SER A 11 32.37 13.45 -36.60
CA SER A 11 31.12 14.11 -36.25
C SER A 11 30.06 13.81 -37.31
N ALA A 12 28.81 13.58 -36.92
CA ALA A 12 27.64 13.81 -37.77
C ALA A 12 26.42 14.13 -36.91
N ALA A 13 25.68 15.13 -37.36
CA ALA A 13 24.68 15.91 -36.64
C ALA A 13 23.29 15.27 -36.60
N LEU A 14 22.49 15.76 -35.63
CA LEU A 14 21.06 16.11 -35.65
C LEU A 14 20.12 15.32 -36.58
N LEU A 15 18.94 14.95 -36.04
CA LEU A 15 17.64 15.49 -36.48
C LEU A 15 16.52 15.00 -35.54
N LEU A 16 15.84 15.95 -34.90
CA LEU A 16 14.56 15.76 -34.23
C LEU A 16 13.48 15.49 -35.29
N ALA A 17 12.75 14.38 -35.16
CA ALA A 17 11.49 14.19 -35.87
C ALA A 17 10.34 14.47 -34.88
N ALA A 18 9.87 15.71 -34.89
CA ALA A 18 8.57 16.08 -34.38
C ALA A 18 7.49 15.48 -35.29
N CYS A 19 6.64 14.60 -34.77
CA CYS A 19 5.41 14.22 -35.46
C CYS A 19 4.36 15.31 -35.22
N GLY A 20 4.37 16.30 -36.11
CA GLY A 20 3.23 17.19 -36.35
C GLY A 20 2.68 16.92 -37.76
N SER A 21 1.45 16.42 -37.84
CA SER A 21 0.57 16.45 -39.01
C SER A 21 -0.86 16.43 -38.46
N SER A 22 -1.85 17.18 -38.95
CA SER A 22 -2.06 17.91 -40.21
C SER A 22 -3.08 19.02 -39.93
N SER A 23 -2.94 20.17 -40.59
CA SER A 23 -3.95 21.24 -40.58
C SER A 23 -5.13 20.90 -41.51
N GLY A 24 -6.34 21.30 -41.11
CA GLY A 24 -7.56 21.30 -41.93
C GLY A 24 -8.80 21.57 -41.07
N ASP A 25 -9.32 22.80 -41.15
CA ASP A 25 -10.47 23.38 -40.46
C ASP A 25 -11.72 22.48 -40.32
N ASP A 26 -12.24 22.36 -39.09
CA ASP A 26 -13.58 22.86 -38.74
C ASP A 26 -13.77 22.90 -37.21
N GLN A 27 -14.21 24.06 -36.75
CA GLN A 27 -14.35 24.45 -35.36
C GLN A 27 -15.58 23.76 -34.73
N ALA A 28 -15.35 22.69 -33.97
CA ALA A 28 -16.18 22.35 -32.82
C ALA A 28 -15.20 22.11 -31.67
N GLY A 29 -15.01 23.14 -30.84
CA GLY A 29 -14.16 23.08 -29.67
C GLY A 29 -14.66 21.99 -28.73
N SER A 30 -14.17 20.77 -28.91
CA SER A 30 -14.05 19.84 -27.80
C SER A 30 -12.95 20.43 -26.94
N GLU A 31 -13.35 21.17 -25.91
CA GLU A 31 -12.42 21.48 -24.83
C GLU A 31 -11.71 20.17 -24.46
N PRO A 32 -10.38 20.15 -24.30
CA PRO A 32 -9.74 18.99 -23.74
C PRO A 32 -10.37 18.79 -22.36
N THR A 33 -11.23 17.78 -22.24
CA THR A 33 -11.71 17.32 -20.94
C THR A 33 -10.47 16.89 -20.20
N THR A 34 -9.91 17.81 -19.42
CA THR A 34 -8.86 17.49 -18.46
C THR A 34 -9.60 16.70 -17.40
N THR A 35 -9.62 15.38 -17.54
CA THR A 35 -10.06 14.50 -16.46
C THR A 35 -9.16 14.84 -15.29
N LEU A 36 -9.68 15.60 -14.33
CA LEU A 36 -8.96 15.93 -13.11
C LEU A 36 -8.54 14.59 -12.48
N ALA A 37 -7.25 14.46 -12.18
CA ALA A 37 -6.77 13.31 -11.44
C ALA A 37 -7.59 13.19 -10.14
N PRO A 38 -7.96 11.96 -9.72
CA PRO A 38 -8.63 11.75 -8.45
C PRO A 38 -7.87 12.46 -7.31
N ALA A 39 -8.60 13.07 -6.38
CA ALA A 39 -8.01 13.72 -5.22
C ALA A 39 -7.18 12.70 -4.41
N LEU A 40 -6.01 13.09 -3.93
CA LEU A 40 -5.23 12.25 -3.01
C LEU A 40 -5.92 12.22 -1.65
N GLY A 41 -5.76 11.11 -0.93
CA GLY A 41 -6.23 10.98 0.43
C GLY A 41 -5.45 11.85 1.43
N PRO A 42 -5.85 11.82 2.72
CA PRO A 42 -5.22 12.58 3.78
C PRO A 42 -3.79 12.11 4.05
N ASP A 43 -3.05 12.89 4.84
CA ASP A 43 -1.76 12.44 5.38
C ASP A 43 -1.99 11.59 6.63
N PHE A 44 -1.47 10.36 6.61
CA PHE A 44 -1.53 9.44 7.76
C PHE A 44 -0.28 9.52 8.65
N GLY A 45 0.77 10.21 8.21
CA GLY A 45 2.06 10.21 8.86
C GLY A 45 2.79 8.87 8.77
N VAL A 46 4.02 8.83 9.30
CA VAL A 46 4.84 7.60 9.33
C VAL A 46 4.11 6.53 10.17
N CYS A 47 4.01 5.31 9.63
CA CYS A 47 3.30 4.20 10.26
C CYS A 47 1.81 4.45 10.58
N GLY A 48 1.14 5.37 9.88
CA GLY A 48 -0.23 5.74 10.25
C GLY A 48 -0.31 6.47 11.58
N SER A 49 0.80 7.07 12.03
CA SER A 49 0.95 7.70 13.34
C SER A 49 0.69 6.75 14.52
N LEU A 50 0.89 5.44 14.31
CA LEU A 50 0.85 4.42 15.35
C LEU A 50 2.16 4.39 16.14
N THR A 51 2.04 4.17 17.45
CA THR A 51 3.18 3.90 18.33
C THR A 51 3.42 2.40 18.49
N ASP A 52 4.66 2.02 18.82
CA ASP A 52 4.99 0.60 19.06
C ASP A 52 4.18 0.00 20.21
N ASP A 53 3.86 0.79 21.23
CA ASP A 53 3.07 0.33 22.37
C ASP A 53 1.60 0.09 22.00
N GLU A 54 1.02 0.90 21.11
CA GLU A 54 -0.33 0.67 20.59
C GLU A 54 -0.38 -0.63 19.79
N VAL A 55 0.56 -0.82 18.86
CA VAL A 55 0.62 -2.04 18.05
C VAL A 55 0.92 -3.27 18.91
N ARG A 56 1.85 -3.17 19.85
CA ARG A 56 2.18 -4.27 20.78
C ARG A 56 0.99 -4.66 21.65
N SER A 57 0.24 -3.67 22.13
CA SER A 57 -0.92 -3.89 23.00
C SER A 57 -2.07 -4.52 22.22
N ALA A 58 -2.39 -4.02 21.03
CA ALA A 58 -3.41 -4.61 20.16
C ALA A 58 -3.03 -6.04 19.74
N PHE A 59 -1.80 -6.25 19.28
CA PHE A 59 -1.29 -7.56 18.86
C PHE A 59 -1.06 -8.54 20.03
N ALA A 60 -1.25 -8.10 21.28
CA ALA A 60 -1.17 -8.93 22.48
C ALA A 60 0.14 -9.73 22.62
N VAL A 61 1.28 -9.11 22.28
CA VAL A 61 2.62 -9.73 22.38
C VAL A 61 3.48 -9.04 23.44
N PRO A 62 4.47 -9.75 24.03
CA PRO A 62 5.34 -9.13 25.04
C PRO A 62 6.28 -8.06 24.46
N SER A 63 6.75 -8.23 23.23
CA SER A 63 7.70 -7.33 22.57
C SER A 63 7.83 -7.62 21.08
N PHE A 64 8.30 -6.63 20.32
CA PHE A 64 8.80 -6.81 18.95
C PHE A 64 10.32 -6.98 18.96
N ALA A 65 10.82 -7.91 18.14
CA ALA A 65 12.26 -8.07 17.92
C ALA A 65 12.79 -7.04 16.92
N VAL A 66 12.00 -6.72 15.90
CA VAL A 66 12.36 -5.78 14.83
C VAL A 66 11.15 -4.91 14.51
N VAL A 67 11.40 -3.61 14.27
CA VAL A 67 10.40 -2.70 13.71
C VAL A 67 11.02 -1.94 12.54
N ASN A 68 10.60 -2.29 11.33
CA ASN A 68 11.03 -1.64 10.10
C ASN A 68 10.07 -0.48 9.78
N ARG A 69 10.62 0.67 9.38
CA ARG A 69 9.82 1.87 9.05
C ARG A 69 10.34 2.54 7.80
N ASN A 70 9.43 2.96 6.93
CA ASN A 70 9.73 3.81 5.79
C ASN A 70 8.59 4.82 5.56
N SER A 71 8.67 5.61 4.49
CA SER A 71 7.70 6.68 4.20
C SER A 71 6.31 6.19 3.78
N VAL A 72 6.14 4.90 3.47
CA VAL A 72 4.90 4.32 2.96
C VAL A 72 4.39 3.16 3.80
N GLY A 73 5.09 2.76 4.86
CA GLY A 73 4.68 1.63 5.68
C GLY A 73 5.66 1.23 6.76
N CYS A 74 5.18 0.37 7.65
CA CYS A 74 5.91 -0.15 8.79
C CYS A 74 5.57 -1.63 9.02
N VAL A 75 6.53 -2.37 9.57
CA VAL A 75 6.36 -3.79 9.93
C VAL A 75 6.92 -4.00 11.33
N TRP A 76 6.10 -4.53 12.23
CA TRP A 76 6.47 -4.94 13.58
C TRP A 76 6.53 -6.47 13.62
N GLU A 77 7.70 -7.04 13.92
CA GLU A 77 7.96 -8.48 13.84
C GLU A 77 8.38 -9.02 15.22
N THR A 78 7.80 -10.14 15.65
CA THR A 78 8.20 -10.77 16.92
C THR A 78 9.44 -11.65 16.79
N THR A 79 9.61 -12.32 15.65
CA THR A 79 10.69 -13.30 15.41
C THR A 79 11.31 -13.20 14.01
N GLY A 80 11.05 -12.14 13.25
CA GLY A 80 11.52 -11.92 11.88
C GLY A 80 10.39 -12.00 10.82
N PRO A 81 10.72 -11.88 9.52
CA PRO A 81 9.77 -11.60 8.44
C PRO A 81 8.79 -12.72 8.10
N THR A 82 9.05 -13.95 8.58
CA THR A 82 8.14 -15.09 8.42
C THR A 82 7.36 -15.42 9.69
N GLY A 83 7.63 -14.69 10.77
CA GLY A 83 7.00 -14.90 12.08
C GLY A 83 5.73 -14.06 12.25
N PRO A 84 5.16 -14.07 13.47
CA PRO A 84 4.09 -13.18 13.83
C PRO A 84 4.47 -11.72 13.58
N SER A 85 3.60 -11.00 12.89
CA SER A 85 3.84 -9.61 12.53
C SER A 85 2.56 -8.82 12.30
N VAL A 86 2.70 -7.50 12.44
CA VAL A 86 1.72 -6.52 11.99
C VAL A 86 2.41 -5.65 10.94
N SER A 87 1.75 -5.37 9.83
CA SER A 87 2.23 -4.39 8.86
C SER A 87 1.17 -3.37 8.51
N PHE A 88 1.60 -2.12 8.46
CA PHE A 88 0.82 -1.00 7.96
C PHE A 88 1.42 -0.56 6.62
N SER A 89 0.59 -0.36 5.61
CA SER A 89 0.98 0.19 4.31
C SER A 89 0.03 1.29 3.86
N TRP A 90 0.58 2.35 3.27
CA TRP A 90 -0.17 3.45 2.69
C TRP A 90 0.13 3.54 1.19
N TYR A 91 -0.90 3.32 0.38
CA TYR A 91 -0.82 3.33 -1.08
C TYR A 91 -1.45 4.59 -1.63
N ARG A 92 -0.68 5.36 -2.39
CA ARG A 92 -1.12 6.62 -2.99
C ARG A 92 -1.49 6.47 -4.46
N GLY A 93 -2.64 7.01 -4.87
CA GLY A 93 -3.13 6.95 -6.24
C GLY A 93 -3.37 5.53 -6.76
N SER A 94 -3.69 4.58 -5.88
CA SER A 94 -3.93 3.18 -6.22
C SER A 94 -5.36 2.77 -5.84
N PRO A 95 -6.10 2.08 -6.72
CA PRO A 95 -7.43 1.60 -6.39
C PRO A 95 -7.37 0.44 -5.40
N ILE A 96 -8.13 0.52 -4.31
CA ILE A 96 -8.25 -0.56 -3.30
C ILE A 96 -8.70 -1.89 -3.92
N GLY A 97 -9.50 -1.83 -4.99
CA GLY A 97 -10.05 -3.02 -5.65
C GLY A 97 -9.00 -3.98 -6.21
N ARG A 98 -7.78 -3.52 -6.48
CA ARG A 98 -6.67 -4.41 -6.88
C ARG A 98 -6.27 -5.33 -5.73
N GLU A 99 -6.18 -4.79 -4.52
CA GLU A 99 -5.80 -5.56 -3.33
C GLU A 99 -6.91 -6.55 -2.94
N ARG A 100 -8.17 -6.12 -3.05
CA ARG A 100 -9.33 -6.98 -2.88
C ARG A 100 -9.27 -8.19 -3.81
N ALA A 101 -9.09 -7.94 -5.10
CA ALA A 101 -9.05 -8.99 -6.12
C ALA A 101 -7.91 -9.98 -5.86
N SER A 102 -6.76 -9.52 -5.34
CA SER A 102 -5.65 -10.39 -4.96
C SER A 102 -6.03 -11.36 -3.84
N SER A 103 -6.73 -10.91 -2.80
CA SER A 103 -7.21 -11.78 -1.71
C SER A 103 -8.27 -12.78 -2.19
N GLU A 104 -9.24 -12.32 -2.98
CA GLU A 104 -10.30 -13.18 -3.52
C GLU A 104 -9.73 -14.28 -4.43
N LEU A 105 -8.75 -13.93 -5.28
CA LEU A 105 -8.11 -14.88 -6.22
C LEU A 105 -7.44 -16.05 -5.51
N ILE A 106 -6.88 -15.83 -4.32
CA ILE A 106 -6.21 -16.86 -3.52
C ILE A 106 -7.13 -17.54 -2.51
N GLY A 107 -8.45 -17.39 -2.69
CA GLY A 107 -9.45 -18.10 -1.90
C GLY A 107 -9.68 -17.49 -0.51
N ARG A 108 -9.32 -16.22 -0.31
CA ARG A 108 -9.69 -15.45 0.88
C ARG A 108 -10.76 -14.43 0.46
N PRO A 109 -12.05 -14.80 0.48
CA PRO A 109 -13.12 -13.90 0.06
C PRO A 109 -13.08 -12.64 0.91
N ALA A 110 -13.15 -11.49 0.24
CA ALA A 110 -13.13 -10.19 0.91
C ALA A 110 -14.55 -9.75 1.25
N GLU A 111 -14.76 -9.42 2.52
CA GLU A 111 -16.01 -8.86 3.06
C GLU A 111 -15.92 -7.34 3.13
N ASP A 112 -17.04 -6.66 2.93
CA ASP A 112 -17.09 -5.20 3.03
C ASP A 112 -17.05 -4.77 4.49
N ILE A 113 -16.25 -3.74 4.78
CA ILE A 113 -16.16 -3.11 6.10
C ILE A 113 -16.29 -1.59 5.98
N GLU A 114 -16.58 -0.93 7.10
CA GLU A 114 -16.55 0.52 7.24
C GLU A 114 -15.77 0.89 8.50
N ILE A 115 -14.82 1.82 8.37
CA ILE A 115 -14.03 2.36 9.49
C ILE A 115 -14.13 3.88 9.43
N ASP A 116 -14.66 4.50 10.49
CA ASP A 116 -14.84 5.95 10.58
C ASP A 116 -15.55 6.59 9.37
N GLY A 117 -16.56 5.90 8.81
CA GLY A 117 -17.30 6.33 7.62
C GLY A 117 -16.60 6.06 6.28
N HIS A 118 -15.39 5.50 6.29
CA HIS A 118 -14.65 5.12 5.09
C HIS A 118 -14.85 3.64 4.75
N GLN A 119 -15.21 3.38 3.49
CA GLN A 119 -15.43 2.02 3.00
C GLN A 119 -14.12 1.27 2.80
N GLY A 120 -14.17 -0.03 3.04
CA GLY A 120 -13.02 -0.90 2.97
C GLY A 120 -13.39 -2.34 2.65
N PHE A 121 -12.40 -3.21 2.75
CA PHE A 121 -12.64 -4.65 2.76
C PHE A 121 -11.76 -5.32 3.82
N GLU A 122 -12.16 -6.53 4.21
CA GLU A 122 -11.41 -7.40 5.08
C GLU A 122 -11.39 -8.83 4.51
N ALA A 123 -10.22 -9.46 4.50
CA ALA A 123 -10.05 -10.84 4.09
C ALA A 123 -9.23 -11.58 5.13
N GLN A 124 -9.73 -12.75 5.55
CA GLN A 124 -9.11 -13.51 6.64
C GLN A 124 -8.67 -14.90 6.22
N PHE A 125 -7.81 -15.51 7.04
CA PHE A 125 -7.51 -16.93 6.96
C PHE A 125 -7.54 -17.55 8.36
N GLU A 126 -8.28 -18.64 8.46
CA GLU A 126 -8.39 -19.46 9.66
C GLU A 126 -7.45 -20.66 9.57
N ASN A 127 -6.82 -20.99 10.69
CA ASN A 127 -6.07 -22.24 10.81
C ASN A 127 -7.00 -23.46 10.95
N ALA A 128 -6.42 -24.66 11.04
CA ALA A 128 -7.19 -25.91 11.17
C ALA A 128 -8.07 -26.00 12.43
N SER A 129 -7.82 -25.18 13.45
CA SER A 129 -8.64 -25.07 14.66
C SER A 129 -9.72 -23.99 14.58
N GLY A 130 -9.91 -23.35 13.41
CA GLY A 130 -10.91 -22.30 13.20
C GLY A 130 -10.56 -20.98 13.87
N GLN A 131 -9.28 -20.74 14.18
CA GLN A 131 -8.83 -19.46 14.73
C GLN A 131 -8.34 -18.58 13.57
N VAL A 132 -8.76 -17.32 13.56
CA VAL A 132 -8.29 -16.33 12.58
C VAL A 132 -6.83 -15.97 12.90
N VAL A 133 -5.91 -16.46 12.08
CA VAL A 133 -4.46 -16.28 12.26
C VAL A 133 -3.88 -15.24 11.33
N LEU A 134 -4.58 -14.88 10.27
CA LEU A 134 -4.20 -13.84 9.31
C LEU A 134 -5.43 -13.00 8.99
N CYS A 135 -5.26 -11.69 8.99
CA CYS A 135 -6.26 -10.75 8.51
C CYS A 135 -5.60 -9.65 7.69
N GLU A 136 -6.20 -9.34 6.54
CA GLU A 136 -5.82 -8.26 5.64
C GLU A 136 -7.02 -7.32 5.54
N SER A 137 -6.90 -6.11 6.08
CA SER A 137 -7.97 -5.10 6.05
C SER A 137 -7.48 -3.84 5.35
N ALA A 138 -8.26 -3.31 4.42
CA ALA A 138 -7.94 -2.08 3.69
C ALA A 138 -9.08 -1.06 3.79
N VAL A 139 -8.77 0.22 3.85
CA VAL A 139 -9.75 1.32 3.94
C VAL A 139 -9.42 2.40 2.91
N GLN A 140 -10.42 2.80 2.12
CA GLN A 140 -10.28 3.73 1.00
C GLN A 140 -10.44 5.19 1.44
N TYR A 141 -9.55 6.04 0.95
CA TYR A 141 -9.55 7.49 1.11
C TYR A 141 -9.27 8.16 -0.24
N ASP A 142 -10.32 8.57 -0.95
CA ASP A 142 -10.23 9.14 -2.30
C ASP A 142 -9.41 8.26 -3.26
N ALA A 143 -8.25 8.73 -3.75
CA ALA A 143 -7.36 7.96 -4.61
C ALA A 143 -6.38 7.04 -3.85
N ASP A 144 -6.32 7.13 -2.53
CA ASP A 144 -5.36 6.46 -1.66
C ASP A 144 -6.07 5.40 -0.81
N PHE A 145 -5.34 4.40 -0.34
CA PHE A 145 -5.86 3.49 0.68
C PHE A 145 -4.78 3.14 1.69
N ILE A 146 -5.22 2.84 2.91
CA ILE A 146 -4.37 2.21 3.93
C ILE A 146 -4.69 0.73 4.01
N HIS A 147 -3.68 -0.06 4.33
CA HIS A 147 -3.75 -1.51 4.41
C HIS A 147 -3.07 -1.98 5.69
N MET A 148 -3.73 -2.88 6.39
CA MET A 148 -3.26 -3.51 7.61
C MET A 148 -3.23 -5.02 7.40
N SER A 149 -2.04 -5.62 7.55
CA SER A 149 -1.87 -7.08 7.58
C SER A 149 -1.48 -7.49 8.98
N VAL A 150 -2.23 -8.40 9.58
CA VAL A 150 -1.94 -8.98 10.89
C VAL A 150 -1.81 -10.48 10.71
N THR A 151 -0.66 -11.06 11.07
CA THR A 151 -0.44 -12.50 11.00
C THR A 151 0.20 -13.02 12.27
N TYR A 152 -0.31 -14.14 12.78
CA TYR A 152 0.35 -14.94 13.82
C TYR A 152 1.17 -16.09 13.22
N SER A 153 1.28 -16.15 11.89
CA SER A 153 2.00 -17.21 11.16
C SER A 153 1.54 -18.59 11.66
N ASP A 154 2.48 -19.51 11.90
CA ASP A 154 2.20 -20.85 12.43
C ASP A 154 2.07 -20.90 13.97
N THR A 155 2.03 -19.75 14.65
CA THR A 155 1.90 -19.70 16.11
C THR A 155 0.44 -19.56 16.55
N PRO A 156 0.05 -20.09 17.73
CA PRO A 156 -1.28 -19.84 18.27
C PRO A 156 -1.52 -18.32 18.42
N PRO A 157 -2.61 -17.78 17.86
CA PRO A 157 -2.88 -16.36 17.90
C PRO A 157 -3.14 -15.91 19.34
N THR A 158 -2.51 -14.81 19.77
CA THR A 158 -2.71 -14.22 21.10
C THR A 158 -3.92 -13.29 21.16
N ALA A 159 -4.40 -12.84 20.01
CA ALA A 159 -5.68 -12.15 19.81
C ALA A 159 -6.23 -12.49 18.42
N ASP A 160 -7.51 -12.21 18.18
CA ASP A 160 -8.11 -12.36 16.85
C ASP A 160 -7.48 -11.36 15.86
N ALA A 161 -6.94 -11.85 14.74
CA ALA A 161 -6.15 -10.99 13.84
C ALA A 161 -6.96 -9.85 13.20
N CYS A 162 -8.26 -10.06 12.92
CA CYS A 162 -9.12 -9.02 12.36
C CYS A 162 -9.51 -7.97 13.40
N THR A 163 -9.72 -8.38 14.64
CA THR A 163 -9.92 -7.44 15.76
C THR A 163 -8.71 -6.53 15.92
N VAL A 164 -7.48 -7.08 15.93
CA VAL A 164 -6.24 -6.28 15.96
C VAL A 164 -6.17 -5.31 14.78
N SER A 165 -6.50 -5.79 13.58
CA SER A 165 -6.46 -4.99 12.36
C SER A 165 -7.41 -3.78 12.44
N ARG A 166 -8.66 -4.01 12.84
CA ARG A 166 -9.70 -2.98 12.99
C ARG A 166 -9.35 -1.96 14.06
N ASP A 167 -8.93 -2.40 15.25
CA ASP A 167 -8.53 -1.50 16.35
C ASP A 167 -7.42 -0.53 15.92
N LEU A 168 -6.41 -1.04 15.18
CA LEU A 168 -5.32 -0.22 14.69
C LEU A 168 -5.77 0.71 13.55
N LEU A 169 -6.62 0.25 12.64
CA LEU A 169 -7.17 1.08 11.56
C LEU A 169 -8.04 2.22 12.10
N GLU A 170 -8.82 1.99 13.16
CA GLU A 170 -9.59 3.03 13.84
C GLU A 170 -8.67 4.09 14.45
N LEU A 171 -7.56 3.69 15.08
CA LEU A 171 -6.56 4.64 15.58
C LEU A 171 -5.94 5.46 14.45
N VAL A 172 -5.60 4.84 13.33
CA VAL A 172 -5.06 5.54 12.15
C VAL A 172 -6.09 6.54 11.60
N ALA A 173 -7.34 6.11 11.40
CA ALA A 173 -8.43 6.93 10.88
C ALA A 173 -8.65 8.17 11.74
N SER A 174 -8.70 8.00 13.07
CA SER A 174 -8.91 9.09 14.04
C SER A 174 -7.82 10.18 14.03
N ARG A 175 -6.68 9.92 13.36
CA ARG A 175 -5.49 10.79 13.32
C ARG A 175 -5.19 11.34 11.93
N ALA A 176 -5.92 10.92 10.90
CA ALA A 176 -5.75 11.37 9.52
C ALA A 176 -6.01 12.88 9.40
N LYS A 177 -5.23 13.58 8.55
CA LYS A 177 -5.27 15.05 8.39
C LYS A 177 -5.36 15.51 6.95
#